data_AF-A0A2T4VDY9-F1
#
_entry.id   AF-A0A2T4VDY9-F1
#
_cell.length_a   1.000
_cell.length_b   1.000
_cell.length_c   1.000
_cell.angle_alpha   90.00
_cell.angle_beta   90.00
_cell.angle_gamma   90.00
#
_symmetry.space_group_name_H-M   'P 1'
#
loop_
_entity.id
_entity.type
_entity.pdbx_description
1 polymer ?
#
loop_
_entity_poly.entity_id
_entity_poly.type
_entity_poly.pdbx_seq_one_letter_code
_entity_poly.pdbx_strand_id
1 'polypeptide(L)'
;MARPGLGLRPGALAKPAGREDPAAAALHLARRRGGGQRRRGGLHGHSCLRPEVRHGGAGGDCLQRGARGGRRHSRSRPGRPGMSNKFLPVFVSNARYGNQKLLPRLLQGGGDPQALLTFCHNHRRIGIGSLLLLCDTEAFQSHLYRSGRALLALGAPADGAWPVALSRATPFFDALAAFDLEGARELAVRAPRARRTDSEYEEDFLYVRFLMDHCLLGQPAPEAHKALDRFEAVLQGSEEPRLEVCQALLAREEKRFQEALQRMVSAQLKRYAHLRERGRLPQETWATEAKVCVEGLALGVLAERVGLRMPDEHPGLPSVARCRQPPAAPPDIWKEED
;
A
#
# COMPACT_ATOMS: atom_id res chain seq x y z
N MET A 1 66.35 -9.24 30.65
CA MET A 1 66.83 -10.16 29.60
C MET A 1 66.16 -9.75 28.29
N ALA A 2 66.72 -8.79 27.53
CA ALA A 2 67.74 -8.98 26.49
C ALA A 2 67.25 -9.79 25.26
N ARG A 3 66.72 -9.06 24.26
CA ARG A 3 66.89 -9.09 22.75
C ARG A 3 67.50 -10.33 22.06
N PRO A 4 67.52 -10.45 20.70
CA PRO A 4 66.73 -9.87 19.58
C PRO A 4 66.45 -10.89 18.41
N GLY A 5 65.89 -10.46 17.27
CA GLY A 5 65.97 -11.24 16.02
C GLY A 5 65.24 -10.66 14.80
N LEU A 6 65.92 -9.80 14.03
CA LEU A 6 65.55 -9.26 12.71
C LEU A 6 65.73 -10.29 11.59
N GLY A 7 64.97 -10.14 10.49
CA GLY A 7 65.21 -10.90 9.25
C GLY A 7 64.39 -10.42 8.05
N LEU A 8 64.65 -9.19 7.58
CA LEU A 8 64.25 -8.73 6.24
C LEU A 8 65.17 -9.37 5.18
N ARG A 9 64.61 -9.78 4.03
CA ARG A 9 65.36 -9.91 2.76
C ARG A 9 64.59 -9.28 1.58
N PRO A 10 65.32 -8.77 0.56
CA PRO A 10 64.79 -7.87 -0.45
C PRO A 10 64.70 -8.49 -1.86
N GLY A 11 63.85 -7.87 -2.70
CA GLY A 11 64.18 -7.51 -4.08
C GLY A 11 64.09 -8.57 -5.18
N ALA A 12 63.13 -8.38 -6.10
CA ALA A 12 63.39 -8.51 -7.54
C ALA A 12 62.38 -7.67 -8.35
N LEU A 13 62.92 -6.65 -9.01
CA LEU A 13 62.30 -5.85 -10.08
C LEU A 13 62.27 -6.67 -11.38
N ALA A 14 61.14 -6.62 -12.11
CA ALA A 14 61.14 -6.58 -13.58
C ALA A 14 59.81 -6.00 -14.09
N LYS A 15 59.94 -5.18 -15.13
CA LYS A 15 59.01 -4.19 -15.71
C LYS A 15 58.15 -4.80 -16.86
N PRO A 16 57.29 -4.02 -17.58
CA PRO A 16 55.96 -4.45 -18.02
C PRO A 16 55.81 -4.60 -19.54
N ALA A 17 54.70 -5.24 -19.97
CA ALA A 17 54.05 -5.09 -21.27
C ALA A 17 52.60 -5.62 -21.10
N GLY A 18 51.53 -5.04 -21.64
CA GLY A 18 51.37 -3.92 -22.54
C GLY A 18 49.96 -3.35 -22.42
N ARG A 19 49.80 -2.16 -22.98
CA ARG A 19 48.53 -1.49 -23.26
C ARG A 19 47.69 -2.35 -24.20
N GLU A 20 46.38 -2.37 -23.98
CA GLU A 20 45.40 -2.38 -25.06
C GLU A 20 44.01 -1.95 -24.52
N ASP A 21 43.60 -0.76 -24.92
CA ASP A 21 42.21 -0.31 -25.08
C ASP A 21 42.29 0.77 -26.18
N PRO A 22 41.49 0.71 -27.26
CA PRO A 22 40.15 1.29 -27.16
C PRO A 22 39.05 0.63 -28.02
N ALA A 23 37.82 0.86 -27.58
CA ALA A 23 36.56 0.84 -28.32
C ALA A 23 36.63 1.08 -29.85
N ALA A 24 36.05 0.15 -30.63
CA ALA A 24 35.17 0.40 -31.79
C ALA A 24 34.83 -0.91 -32.52
N ALA A 25 33.58 -1.38 -32.41
CA ALA A 25 32.97 -2.22 -33.45
C ALA A 25 31.45 -2.03 -33.44
N ALA A 26 30.96 -1.39 -34.48
CA ALA A 26 29.59 -1.00 -34.72
C ALA A 26 28.84 -2.04 -35.56
N LEU A 27 27.51 -2.07 -35.36
CA LEU A 27 26.43 -2.25 -36.33
C LEU A 27 26.36 -3.49 -37.28
N HIS A 28 25.10 -3.96 -37.36
CA HIS A 28 24.41 -4.68 -38.45
C HIS A 28 24.54 -6.21 -38.56
N LEU A 29 23.45 -6.95 -38.23
CA LEU A 29 22.46 -7.45 -39.21
C LEU A 29 21.22 -8.05 -38.49
N ALA A 30 20.02 -7.50 -38.76
CA ALA A 30 18.89 -8.13 -39.46
C ALA A 30 18.01 -9.10 -38.63
N ARG A 31 16.79 -8.68 -38.24
CA ARG A 31 15.51 -8.92 -38.96
C ARG A 31 15.20 -10.40 -39.23
N ARG A 32 14.24 -10.99 -38.51
CA ARG A 32 12.89 -11.37 -39.02
C ARG A 32 12.07 -12.26 -38.07
N ARG A 33 10.75 -12.02 -38.12
CA ARG A 33 9.59 -12.85 -37.72
C ARG A 33 9.35 -12.95 -36.20
N GLY A 34 8.20 -12.58 -35.64
CA GLY A 34 6.84 -12.61 -36.19
C GLY A 34 6.08 -13.72 -35.48
N GLY A 35 5.36 -13.39 -34.40
CA GLY A 35 4.60 -14.36 -33.61
C GLY A 35 3.73 -13.64 -32.60
N GLY A 36 2.53 -13.26 -33.04
CA GLY A 36 1.51 -12.68 -32.17
C GLY A 36 1.02 -13.70 -31.15
N GLN A 37 1.25 -13.41 -29.87
CA GLN A 37 0.53 -14.07 -28.78
C GLN A 37 -0.52 -13.12 -28.22
N ARG A 38 -1.78 -13.47 -28.49
CA ARG A 38 -2.94 -12.94 -27.79
C ARG A 38 -2.83 -13.28 -26.31
N ARG A 39 -2.47 -12.31 -25.46
CA ARG A 39 -2.64 -12.45 -24.01
C ARG A 39 -4.11 -12.17 -23.66
N ARG A 40 -4.81 -13.25 -23.28
CA ARG A 40 -6.10 -13.20 -22.58
C ARG A 40 -5.90 -12.52 -21.22
N GLY A 41 -6.91 -11.76 -20.81
CA GLY A 41 -6.88 -10.82 -19.69
C GLY A 41 -6.51 -11.43 -18.35
N GLY A 42 -5.57 -10.77 -17.68
CA GLY A 42 -5.33 -10.90 -16.23
C GLY A 42 -6.26 -9.94 -15.49
N LEU A 43 -7.06 -10.49 -14.58
CA LEU A 43 -7.92 -9.75 -13.68
C LEU A 43 -7.07 -8.82 -12.80
N HIS A 44 -7.44 -7.54 -12.81
CA HIS A 44 -6.77 -6.45 -12.13
C HIS A 44 -6.66 -6.68 -10.62
N GLY A 45 -5.43 -6.60 -10.10
CA GLY A 45 -5.20 -6.40 -8.68
C GLY A 45 -5.83 -5.07 -8.24
N HIS A 46 -6.60 -5.11 -7.16
CA HIS A 46 -7.21 -3.94 -6.54
C HIS A 46 -6.13 -3.04 -5.91
N SER A 47 -5.43 -2.27 -6.73
CA SER A 47 -4.85 -1.01 -6.29
C SER A 47 -5.98 0.02 -6.11
N CYS A 48 -5.73 1.04 -5.30
CA CYS A 48 -6.67 2.13 -5.03
C CYS A 48 -6.95 3.04 -6.25
N LEU A 49 -6.75 2.57 -7.48
CA LEU A 49 -6.76 3.38 -8.69
C LEU A 49 -8.17 3.79 -9.12
N ARG A 50 -8.31 5.09 -9.40
CA ARG A 50 -9.48 5.75 -10.00
C ARG A 50 -9.75 5.24 -11.43
N PRO A 51 -10.98 5.39 -11.95
CA PRO A 51 -11.25 5.21 -13.37
C PRO A 51 -10.77 6.43 -14.19
N GLU A 52 -10.33 6.18 -15.43
CA GLU A 52 -10.11 7.21 -16.45
C GLU A 52 -11.34 8.12 -16.59
N VAL A 53 -11.19 9.41 -16.30
CA VAL A 53 -12.16 10.44 -16.66
C VAL A 53 -11.80 10.95 -18.06
N ARG A 54 -12.54 10.52 -19.08
CA ARG A 54 -12.47 11.13 -20.41
C ARG A 54 -13.21 12.46 -20.37
N HIS A 55 -12.47 13.57 -20.48
CA HIS A 55 -13.05 14.88 -20.77
C HIS A 55 -13.43 14.93 -22.26
N GLY A 56 -14.73 14.86 -22.54
CA GLY A 56 -15.32 15.23 -23.83
C GLY A 56 -15.86 16.66 -23.75
N GLY A 57 -15.29 17.55 -24.56
CA GLY A 57 -15.71 18.94 -24.65
C GLY A 57 -16.90 19.18 -25.59
N ALA A 58 -17.64 20.23 -25.25
CA ALA A 58 -18.40 21.18 -26.05
C ALA A 58 -19.40 20.71 -27.14
N GLY A 59 -20.65 21.19 -27.00
CA GLY A 59 -21.50 21.51 -28.14
C GLY A 59 -23.01 21.49 -27.89
N GLY A 60 -23.65 22.66 -27.91
CA GLY A 60 -24.97 22.82 -28.54
C GLY A 60 -26.18 23.07 -27.63
N ASP A 61 -26.63 24.32 -27.61
CA ASP A 61 -27.99 24.75 -27.28
C ASP A 61 -29.06 24.05 -28.15
N CYS A 62 -30.17 23.61 -27.54
CA CYS A 62 -31.50 23.74 -28.15
C CYS A 62 -32.66 23.38 -27.21
N LEU A 63 -33.51 24.39 -26.99
CA LEU A 63 -34.97 24.38 -26.99
C LEU A 63 -35.79 23.54 -25.97
N GLN A 64 -36.63 24.32 -25.28
CA GLN A 64 -37.85 24.00 -24.54
C GLN A 64 -38.72 22.89 -25.13
N ARG A 65 -39.28 22.05 -24.24
CA ARG A 65 -40.72 21.68 -24.21
C ARG A 65 -41.06 20.93 -22.92
N GLY A 66 -42.15 21.35 -22.29
CA GLY A 66 -42.61 20.83 -21.01
C GLY A 66 -43.28 19.46 -21.08
N ALA A 67 -43.29 18.77 -19.94
CA ALA A 67 -44.24 17.71 -19.63
C ALA A 67 -44.44 17.62 -18.11
N ARG A 68 -45.69 17.81 -17.69
CA ARG A 68 -46.18 17.53 -16.34
C ARG A 68 -46.10 16.01 -16.11
N GLY A 69 -45.34 15.57 -15.10
CA GLY A 69 -45.25 14.18 -14.68
C GLY A 69 -45.35 14.07 -13.16
N GLY A 70 -46.37 13.36 -12.68
CA GLY A 70 -46.78 13.30 -11.27
C GLY A 70 -45.70 12.80 -10.30
N ARG A 71 -45.61 13.49 -9.17
CA ARG A 71 -44.80 13.10 -8.01
C ARG A 71 -45.39 11.85 -7.37
N ARG A 72 -44.83 10.67 -7.67
CA ARG A 72 -44.96 9.50 -6.80
C ARG A 72 -43.92 9.62 -5.70
N HIS A 73 -44.38 9.92 -4.48
CA HIS A 73 -43.57 9.80 -3.27
C HIS A 73 -43.21 8.33 -3.05
N SER A 74 -42.05 7.91 -3.53
CA SER A 74 -41.40 6.68 -3.12
C SER A 74 -41.02 6.81 -1.64
N ARG A 75 -41.87 6.28 -0.76
CA ARG A 75 -41.54 6.10 0.66
C ARG A 75 -40.33 5.15 0.73
N SER A 76 -39.15 5.71 0.91
CA SER A 76 -37.94 4.99 1.30
C SER A 76 -38.21 4.28 2.62
N ARG A 77 -38.29 2.94 2.59
CA ARG A 77 -38.36 2.14 3.80
C ARG A 77 -37.12 2.42 4.66
N PRO A 78 -37.25 2.55 5.99
CA PRO A 78 -36.10 2.60 6.88
C PRO A 78 -35.28 1.31 6.69
N GLY A 79 -34.00 1.48 6.37
CA GLY A 79 -33.08 0.37 6.13
C GLY A 79 -33.05 -0.55 7.34
N ARG A 80 -33.27 -1.85 7.12
CA ARG A 80 -33.08 -2.86 8.16
C ARG A 80 -31.66 -2.73 8.73
N PRO A 81 -31.47 -2.82 10.05
CA PRO A 81 -30.13 -2.91 10.64
C PRO A 81 -29.36 -4.03 9.92
N GLY A 82 -28.16 -3.68 9.44
CA GLY A 82 -27.42 -4.46 8.46
C GLY A 82 -27.20 -5.88 8.92
N MET A 83 -27.80 -6.84 8.20
CA MET A 83 -27.50 -8.25 8.40
C MET A 83 -25.99 -8.45 8.24
N SER A 84 -25.34 -9.06 9.23
CA SER A 84 -23.96 -9.49 9.09
C SER A 84 -23.82 -10.26 7.78
N ASN A 85 -22.74 -10.00 7.04
CA ASN A 85 -22.56 -10.67 5.76
C ASN A 85 -22.36 -12.16 6.02
N LYS A 86 -23.39 -12.97 5.77
CA LYS A 86 -23.41 -14.43 6.03
C LYS A 86 -22.23 -15.20 5.40
N PHE A 87 -21.53 -14.59 4.45
CA PHE A 87 -20.38 -15.19 3.77
C PHE A 87 -19.02 -14.79 4.38
N LEU A 88 -18.99 -13.85 5.34
CA LEU A 88 -17.74 -13.41 5.96
C LEU A 88 -16.94 -14.58 6.58
N PRO A 89 -17.55 -15.54 7.30
CA PRO A 89 -16.80 -16.71 7.79
C PRO A 89 -16.15 -17.53 6.67
N VAL A 90 -16.83 -17.67 5.53
CA VAL A 90 -16.31 -18.38 4.35
C VAL A 90 -15.13 -17.63 3.75
N PHE A 91 -15.18 -16.31 3.66
CA PHE A 91 -14.07 -15.50 3.16
C PHE A 91 -12.84 -15.58 4.07
N VAL A 92 -13.03 -15.55 5.39
CA VAL A 92 -11.94 -15.75 6.35
C VAL A 92 -11.30 -17.14 6.19
N SER A 93 -12.12 -18.19 6.07
CA SER A 93 -11.63 -19.56 5.83
C SER A 93 -10.85 -19.67 4.52
N ASN A 94 -11.35 -19.07 3.43
CA ASN A 94 -10.65 -19.04 2.14
C ASN A 94 -9.31 -18.30 2.20
N ALA A 95 -9.24 -17.19 2.92
CA ALA A 95 -7.99 -16.44 3.11
C ALA A 95 -6.96 -17.26 3.90
N ARG A 96 -7.38 -17.96 4.97
CA ARG A 96 -6.53 -18.89 5.74
C ARG A 96 -5.98 -20.00 4.85
N TYR A 97 -6.86 -20.69 4.13
CA TYR A 97 -6.49 -21.76 3.20
C TYR A 97 -5.56 -21.26 2.07
N GLY A 98 -5.80 -20.03 1.58
CA GLY A 98 -4.94 -19.37 0.61
C GLY A 98 -3.51 -19.19 1.15
N ASN A 99 -3.37 -18.73 2.40
CA ASN A 99 -2.07 -18.56 3.03
C ASN A 99 -1.34 -19.88 3.31
N GLN A 100 -2.05 -20.91 3.77
CA GLN A 100 -1.48 -22.27 3.92
C GLN A 100 -0.87 -22.79 2.61
N LYS A 101 -1.50 -22.50 1.46
CA LYS A 101 -0.96 -22.88 0.15
C LYS A 101 0.20 -22.02 -0.33
N LEU A 102 0.15 -20.72 -0.04
CA LEU A 102 1.16 -19.77 -0.51
C LEU A 102 2.45 -19.84 0.31
N LEU A 103 2.36 -20.12 1.60
CA LEU A 103 3.49 -20.07 2.52
C LEU A 103 4.65 -21.00 2.11
N PRO A 104 4.46 -22.31 1.84
CA PRO A 104 5.56 -23.18 1.42
C PRO A 104 6.25 -22.69 0.14
N ARG A 105 5.46 -22.16 -0.82
CA ARG A 105 5.99 -21.64 -2.09
C ARG A 105 6.82 -20.38 -1.88
N LEU A 106 6.37 -19.49 -1.01
CA LEU A 106 7.08 -18.25 -0.67
C LEU A 106 8.38 -18.55 0.08
N LEU A 107 8.36 -19.51 1.03
CA LEU A 107 9.56 -19.93 1.77
C LEU A 107 10.61 -20.59 0.87
N GLN A 108 10.19 -21.25 -0.21
CA GLN A 108 11.09 -21.83 -1.22
C GLN A 108 11.59 -20.80 -2.25
N GLY A 109 11.24 -19.52 -2.11
CA GLY A 109 11.58 -18.47 -3.07
C GLY A 109 10.82 -18.54 -4.41
N GLY A 110 9.81 -19.41 -4.52
CA GLY A 110 9.06 -19.68 -5.76
C GLY A 110 7.81 -18.81 -5.97
N GLY A 111 7.68 -17.71 -5.22
CA GLY A 111 6.53 -16.80 -5.31
C GLY A 111 6.85 -15.54 -6.12
N ASP A 112 5.96 -15.14 -7.02
CA ASP A 112 6.04 -13.84 -7.68
C ASP A 112 5.57 -12.71 -6.73
N PRO A 113 5.83 -11.43 -7.05
CA PRO A 113 5.38 -10.31 -6.22
C PRO A 113 3.87 -10.27 -5.96
N GLN A 114 3.05 -10.84 -6.85
CA GLN A 114 1.60 -10.91 -6.68
C GLN A 114 1.20 -11.98 -5.65
N ALA A 115 1.91 -13.10 -5.57
CA ALA A 115 1.74 -14.12 -4.55
C ALA A 115 2.06 -13.57 -3.16
N LEU A 116 3.14 -12.80 -3.01
CA LEU A 116 3.48 -12.13 -1.75
C LEU A 116 2.40 -11.13 -1.32
N LEU A 117 1.95 -10.25 -2.23
CA LEU A 117 0.88 -9.31 -1.89
C LEU A 117 -0.44 -10.01 -1.56
N THR A 118 -0.76 -11.10 -2.24
CA THR A 118 -1.94 -11.93 -1.90
C THR A 118 -1.81 -12.51 -0.49
N PHE A 119 -0.62 -13.00 -0.12
CA PHE A 119 -0.36 -13.56 1.21
C PHE A 119 -0.56 -12.54 2.32
N CYS A 120 0.04 -11.35 2.17
CA CYS A 120 -0.16 -10.23 3.10
C CYS A 120 -1.63 -9.79 3.16
N HIS A 121 -2.28 -9.67 2.00
CA HIS A 121 -3.68 -9.27 1.91
C HIS A 121 -4.64 -10.24 2.59
N ASN A 122 -4.38 -11.54 2.48
CA ASN A 122 -5.14 -12.56 3.19
C ASN A 122 -5.01 -12.41 4.71
N HIS A 123 -3.82 -12.13 5.25
CA HIS A 123 -3.69 -11.82 6.67
C HIS A 123 -4.56 -10.62 7.07
N ARG A 124 -4.50 -9.51 6.33
CA ARG A 124 -5.39 -8.36 6.57
C ARG A 124 -6.87 -8.77 6.59
N ARG A 125 -7.32 -9.59 5.63
CA ARG A 125 -8.70 -10.08 5.58
C ARG A 125 -9.09 -10.94 6.77
N ILE A 126 -8.22 -11.86 7.18
CA ILE A 126 -8.44 -12.70 8.36
C ILE A 126 -8.59 -11.80 9.59
N GLY A 127 -7.67 -10.84 9.78
CA GLY A 127 -7.75 -9.88 10.87
C GLY A 127 -9.05 -9.08 10.86
N ILE A 128 -9.42 -8.47 9.73
CA ILE A 128 -10.69 -7.72 9.60
C ILE A 128 -11.88 -8.64 9.89
N GLY A 129 -11.82 -9.89 9.44
CA GLY A 129 -12.84 -10.90 9.74
C GLY A 129 -12.99 -11.18 11.23
N SER A 130 -11.88 -11.38 11.96
CA SER A 130 -11.88 -11.58 13.41
C SER A 130 -12.50 -10.38 14.15
N LEU A 131 -12.13 -9.16 13.74
CA LEU A 131 -12.73 -7.94 14.30
C LEU A 131 -14.24 -7.88 14.05
N LEU A 132 -14.68 -8.11 12.81
CA LEU A 132 -16.09 -7.94 12.44
C LEU A 132 -17.00 -9.08 12.93
N LEU A 133 -16.48 -10.29 13.08
CA LEU A 133 -17.25 -11.46 13.54
C LEU A 133 -17.30 -11.55 15.07
N LEU A 134 -16.18 -11.27 15.73
CA LEU A 134 -15.99 -11.59 17.15
C LEU A 134 -15.61 -10.37 18.00
N CYS A 135 -15.43 -9.18 17.39
CA CYS A 135 -14.81 -8.03 18.04
C CYS A 135 -13.42 -8.35 18.63
N ASP A 136 -12.72 -9.31 18.02
CA ASP A 136 -11.41 -9.75 18.47
C ASP A 136 -10.34 -8.79 17.93
N THR A 137 -10.01 -7.80 18.76
CA THR A 137 -9.04 -6.77 18.44
C THR A 137 -7.61 -7.31 18.45
N GLU A 138 -7.31 -8.29 19.30
CA GLU A 138 -5.98 -8.90 19.39
C GLU A 138 -5.65 -9.69 18.12
N ALA A 139 -6.56 -10.56 17.66
CA ALA A 139 -6.39 -11.27 16.41
C ALA A 139 -6.32 -10.33 15.21
N PHE A 140 -7.10 -9.24 15.21
CA PHE A 140 -7.00 -8.20 14.19
C PHE A 140 -5.58 -7.61 14.12
N GLN A 141 -5.03 -7.15 15.25
CA GLN A 141 -3.68 -6.56 15.28
C GLN A 141 -2.60 -7.58 14.95
N SER A 142 -2.68 -8.80 15.49
CA SER A 142 -1.73 -9.88 15.21
C SER A 142 -1.64 -10.18 13.70
N HIS A 143 -2.76 -10.18 12.99
CA HIS A 143 -2.76 -10.40 11.55
C HIS A 143 -2.22 -9.22 10.74
N LEU A 144 -2.49 -7.98 11.15
CA LEU A 144 -1.86 -6.82 10.51
C LEU A 144 -0.33 -6.85 10.72
N TYR A 145 0.12 -7.19 11.93
CA TYR A 145 1.53 -7.40 12.24
C TYR A 145 2.17 -8.46 11.34
N ARG A 146 1.54 -9.64 11.22
CA ARG A 146 1.97 -10.72 10.31
C ARG A 146 2.09 -10.26 8.86
N SER A 147 1.13 -9.48 8.36
CA SER A 147 1.16 -8.93 7.00
C SER A 147 2.41 -8.07 6.76
N GLY A 148 2.68 -7.11 7.66
CA GLY A 148 3.85 -6.23 7.58
C GLY A 148 5.18 -6.99 7.66
N ARG A 149 5.30 -7.90 8.65
CA ARG A 149 6.51 -8.72 8.85
C ARG A 149 6.75 -9.70 7.69
N ALA A 150 5.71 -10.25 7.08
CA ALA A 150 5.83 -11.09 5.90
C ALA A 150 6.42 -10.31 4.71
N LEU A 151 5.94 -9.09 4.43
CA LEU A 151 6.54 -8.26 3.37
C LEU A 151 8.01 -7.95 3.65
N LEU A 152 8.35 -7.65 4.90
CA LEU A 152 9.72 -7.33 5.30
C LEU A 152 10.67 -8.53 5.11
N ALA A 153 10.21 -9.72 5.49
CA ALA A 153 11.01 -10.94 5.43
C ALA A 153 11.12 -11.51 4.00
N LEU A 154 10.02 -11.52 3.25
CA LEU A 154 9.96 -12.11 1.90
C LEU A 154 10.24 -11.10 0.79
N GLY A 155 10.22 -9.80 1.09
CA GLY A 155 10.43 -8.72 0.12
C GLY A 155 11.88 -8.27 -0.03
N ALA A 156 12.83 -9.02 0.53
CA ALA A 156 14.26 -8.85 0.25
C ALA A 156 14.75 -10.07 -0.55
N PRO A 157 14.58 -10.10 -1.88
CA PRO A 157 15.16 -11.17 -2.68
C PRO A 157 16.69 -11.16 -2.60
N ALA A 158 17.31 -12.28 -2.99
CA ALA A 158 18.76 -12.46 -2.96
C ALA A 158 19.55 -11.44 -3.80
N ASP A 159 18.89 -10.79 -4.77
CA ASP A 159 19.46 -9.70 -5.59
C ASP A 159 19.22 -8.30 -5.02
N GLY A 160 18.55 -8.19 -3.87
CA GLY A 160 18.27 -6.94 -3.16
C GLY A 160 17.15 -6.08 -3.77
N ALA A 161 16.47 -6.55 -4.82
CA ALA A 161 15.44 -5.76 -5.50
C ALA A 161 14.09 -5.83 -4.78
N TRP A 162 13.59 -4.72 -4.26
CA TRP A 162 12.25 -4.67 -3.65
C TRP A 162 11.18 -5.25 -4.60
N PRO A 163 10.24 -6.12 -4.16
CA PRO A 163 9.45 -6.93 -5.09
C PRO A 163 8.31 -6.15 -5.77
N VAL A 164 7.76 -5.13 -5.12
CA VAL A 164 6.47 -4.52 -5.50
C VAL A 164 6.60 -3.02 -5.76
N ALA A 165 5.71 -2.44 -6.57
CA ALA A 165 5.62 -0.98 -6.63
C ALA A 165 5.33 -0.40 -5.22
N LEU A 166 5.89 0.77 -4.90
CA LEU A 166 5.77 1.34 -3.56
C LEU A 166 4.31 1.71 -3.23
N SER A 167 3.61 2.23 -4.23
CA SER A 167 2.15 2.46 -4.22
C SER A 167 1.31 1.22 -3.84
N ARG A 168 1.88 0.02 -4.01
CA ARG A 168 1.23 -1.27 -3.71
C ARG A 168 1.73 -1.91 -2.41
N ALA A 169 2.61 -1.24 -1.67
CA ALA A 169 3.11 -1.71 -0.38
C ALA A 169 2.05 -1.55 0.72
N THR A 170 0.83 -2.05 0.51
CA THR A 170 -0.22 -2.05 1.52
C THR A 170 0.18 -2.64 2.87
N PRO A 171 1.12 -3.62 2.97
CA PRO A 171 1.60 -4.11 4.25
C PRO A 171 2.38 -3.10 5.09
N PHE A 172 2.86 -2.00 4.50
CA PHE A 172 3.39 -0.85 5.27
C PHE A 172 2.31 -0.25 6.17
N PHE A 173 1.10 -0.06 5.63
CA PHE A 173 -0.04 0.41 6.43
C PHE A 173 -0.51 -0.63 7.43
N ASP A 174 -0.35 -1.93 7.14
CA ASP A 174 -0.64 -2.98 8.13
C ASP A 174 0.30 -2.89 9.34
N ALA A 175 1.62 -2.76 9.09
CA ALA A 175 2.59 -2.59 10.16
C ALA A 175 2.29 -1.35 11.01
N LEU A 176 2.00 -0.21 10.38
CA LEU A 176 1.62 1.00 11.11
C LEU A 176 0.33 0.84 11.92
N ALA A 177 -0.73 0.27 11.33
CA ALA A 177 -2.00 0.08 12.02
C ALA A 177 -1.89 -0.93 13.18
N ALA A 178 -0.98 -1.90 13.08
CA ALA A 178 -0.57 -2.80 14.16
C ALA A 178 0.38 -2.18 15.19
N PHE A 179 0.68 -0.88 15.08
CA PHE A 179 1.63 -0.16 15.92
C PHE A 179 3.07 -0.73 15.90
N ASP A 180 3.40 -1.49 14.85
CA ASP A 180 4.74 -2.03 14.59
C ASP A 180 5.64 -0.97 13.92
N LEU A 181 6.01 0.04 14.71
CA LEU A 181 6.80 1.16 14.22
C LEU A 181 8.20 0.75 13.77
N GLU A 182 8.78 -0.29 14.40
CA GLU A 182 10.07 -0.84 14.00
C GLU A 182 9.98 -1.50 12.62
N GLY A 183 9.04 -2.42 12.43
CA GLY A 183 8.83 -3.09 11.14
C GLY A 183 8.48 -2.09 10.04
N ALA A 184 7.61 -1.10 10.33
CA ALA A 184 7.30 -0.03 9.39
C ALA A 184 8.54 0.80 9.02
N ARG A 185 9.43 1.09 9.99
CA ARG A 185 10.67 1.84 9.75
C ARG A 185 11.64 1.05 8.88
N GLU A 186 11.79 -0.25 9.13
CA GLU A 186 12.61 -1.12 8.28
C GLU A 186 12.08 -1.18 6.84
N LEU A 187 10.76 -1.33 6.67
CA LEU A 187 10.12 -1.26 5.35
C LEU A 187 10.42 0.08 4.67
N ALA A 188 10.31 1.20 5.40
CA ALA A 188 10.58 2.54 4.88
C ALA A 188 12.03 2.76 4.44
N VAL A 189 13.00 2.15 5.13
CA VAL A 189 14.43 2.18 4.79
C VAL A 189 14.70 1.39 3.52
N ARG A 190 14.14 0.17 3.40
CA ARG A 190 14.37 -0.76 2.28
C ARG A 190 13.55 -0.42 1.03
N ALA A 191 12.48 0.35 1.18
CA ALA A 191 11.60 0.74 0.08
C ALA A 191 12.36 1.51 -1.03
N PRO A 192 11.95 1.35 -2.31
CA PRO A 192 12.56 2.04 -3.43
C PRO A 192 12.57 3.56 -3.25
N ARG A 193 13.66 4.19 -3.70
CA ARG A 193 13.80 5.65 -3.75
C ARG A 193 13.36 6.26 -5.08
N ALA A 194 13.24 5.44 -6.10
CA ALA A 194 12.77 5.84 -7.42
C ALA A 194 11.44 5.15 -7.74
N ARG A 195 10.58 5.87 -8.45
CA ARG A 195 9.32 5.37 -8.97
C ARG A 195 9.53 4.33 -10.07
N ARG A 196 8.69 3.31 -10.11
CA ARG A 196 8.52 2.39 -11.24
C ARG A 196 7.55 2.95 -12.28
N THR A 197 8.08 3.65 -13.27
CA THR A 197 7.27 4.36 -14.29
C THR A 197 6.33 3.47 -15.10
N ASP A 198 6.58 2.17 -15.16
CA ASP A 198 5.78 1.19 -15.89
C ASP A 198 4.59 0.63 -15.09
N SER A 199 4.58 0.82 -13.76
CA SER A 199 3.69 0.09 -12.86
C SER A 199 3.09 0.91 -11.73
N GLU A 200 3.49 2.17 -11.56
CA GLU A 200 2.86 3.06 -10.59
C GLU A 200 2.71 4.52 -11.05
N TYR A 201 1.59 5.10 -10.62
CA TYR A 201 1.30 6.53 -10.76
C TYR A 201 2.22 7.34 -9.84
N GLU A 202 2.54 8.58 -10.23
CA GLU A 202 3.49 9.38 -9.45
C GLU A 202 2.92 9.80 -8.10
N GLU A 203 1.67 10.22 -8.10
CA GLU A 203 0.93 10.65 -6.94
C GLU A 203 0.86 9.55 -5.86
N ASP A 204 0.62 8.29 -6.24
CA ASP A 204 0.58 7.17 -5.31
C ASP A 204 1.98 6.86 -4.74
N PHE A 205 3.03 7.00 -5.57
CA PHE A 205 4.41 6.85 -5.12
C PHE A 205 4.79 7.96 -4.12
N LEU A 206 4.53 9.22 -4.47
CA LEU A 206 4.85 10.39 -3.67
C LEU A 206 4.12 10.37 -2.32
N TYR A 207 2.86 9.95 -2.31
CA TYR A 207 2.09 9.78 -1.09
C TYR A 207 2.77 8.83 -0.10
N VAL A 208 3.07 7.60 -0.52
CA VAL A 208 3.69 6.61 0.37
C VAL A 208 5.10 7.05 0.76
N ARG A 209 5.85 7.64 -0.19
CA ARG A 209 7.21 8.11 0.07
C ARG A 209 7.26 9.24 1.09
N PHE A 210 6.34 10.21 1.00
CA PHE A 210 6.20 11.28 1.99
C PHE A 210 5.96 10.72 3.40
N LEU A 211 5.00 9.80 3.55
CA LEU A 211 4.69 9.20 4.85
C LEU A 211 5.90 8.47 5.45
N MET A 212 6.58 7.68 4.62
CA MET A 212 7.76 6.95 5.05
C MET A 212 8.92 7.90 5.42
N ASP A 213 9.22 8.89 4.58
CA ASP A 213 10.39 9.75 4.76
C ASP A 213 10.18 10.79 5.84
N HIS A 214 9.11 11.56 5.77
CA HIS A 214 8.88 12.65 6.70
C HIS A 214 8.30 12.13 8.03
N CYS A 215 7.16 11.43 7.98
CA CYS A 215 6.43 11.06 9.20
C CYS A 215 7.14 9.96 10.00
N LEU A 216 7.84 9.02 9.34
CA LEU A 216 8.46 7.88 10.00
C LEU A 216 9.99 7.98 10.13
N LEU A 217 10.70 8.30 9.05
CA LEU A 217 12.16 8.44 9.08
C LEU A 217 12.64 9.80 9.59
N GLY A 218 11.76 10.80 9.68
CA GLY A 218 12.08 12.12 10.22
C GLY A 218 12.90 12.98 9.27
N GLN A 219 12.71 12.83 7.95
CA GLN A 219 13.36 13.71 6.98
C GLN A 219 12.98 15.19 7.23
N PRO A 220 13.93 16.12 7.02
CA PRO A 220 13.72 17.54 7.29
C PRO A 220 12.53 18.13 6.53
N ALA A 221 11.88 19.12 7.13
CA ALA A 221 10.72 19.79 6.54
C ALA A 221 10.98 20.34 5.11
N PRO A 222 12.13 20.91 4.76
CA PRO A 222 12.37 21.37 3.38
C PRO A 222 12.24 20.28 2.31
N GLU A 223 12.68 19.05 2.60
CA GLU A 223 12.53 17.92 1.67
C GLU A 223 11.07 17.45 1.60
N ALA A 224 10.37 17.48 2.73
CA ALA A 224 8.94 17.18 2.79
C ALA A 224 8.10 18.18 1.96
N HIS A 225 8.41 19.48 2.02
CA HIS A 225 7.76 20.50 1.20
C HIS A 225 7.98 20.22 -0.29
N LYS A 226 9.22 19.98 -0.74
CA LYS A 226 9.50 19.62 -2.14
C LYS A 226 8.70 18.40 -2.61
N ALA A 227 8.57 17.38 -1.77
CA ALA A 227 7.78 16.20 -2.09
C ALA A 227 6.29 16.52 -2.27
N LEU A 228 5.72 17.37 -1.41
CA LEU A 228 4.32 17.80 -1.52
C LEU A 228 4.09 18.75 -2.70
N ASP A 229 5.01 19.66 -2.99
CA ASP A 229 4.94 20.52 -4.17
C ASP A 229 4.93 19.68 -5.46
N ARG A 230 5.75 18.62 -5.51
CA ARG A 230 5.76 17.67 -6.62
C ARG A 230 4.45 16.89 -6.71
N PHE A 231 3.91 16.46 -5.57
CA PHE A 231 2.65 15.75 -5.51
C PHE A 231 1.50 16.63 -6.05
N GLU A 232 1.39 17.86 -5.58
CA GLU A 232 0.41 18.83 -6.07
C GLU A 232 0.55 19.12 -7.57
N ALA A 233 1.80 19.30 -8.06
CA ALA A 233 2.05 19.54 -9.47
C ALA A 233 1.61 18.38 -10.38
N VAL A 234 1.80 17.12 -9.94
CA VAL A 234 1.35 15.93 -10.69
C VAL A 234 -0.17 15.87 -10.79
N LEU A 235 -0.90 16.32 -9.78
CA LEU A 235 -2.36 16.28 -9.77
C LEU A 235 -2.99 17.27 -10.74
N GLN A 236 -2.27 18.32 -11.17
CA GLN A 236 -2.76 19.32 -12.12
C GLN A 236 -4.12 19.92 -11.72
N GLY A 237 -4.30 20.18 -10.43
CA GLY A 237 -5.55 20.71 -9.86
C GLY A 237 -6.64 19.67 -9.59
N SER A 238 -6.38 18.37 -9.80
CA SER A 238 -7.30 17.31 -9.36
C SER A 238 -7.36 17.24 -7.83
N GLU A 239 -8.57 17.13 -7.28
CA GLU A 239 -8.75 16.90 -5.85
C GLU A 239 -8.26 15.50 -5.45
N GLU A 240 -7.31 15.44 -4.52
CA GLU A 240 -6.79 14.21 -3.93
C GLU A 240 -6.74 14.35 -2.40
N PRO A 241 -7.66 13.72 -1.65
CA PRO A 241 -7.71 13.81 -0.18
C PRO A 241 -6.40 13.40 0.52
N ARG A 242 -5.60 12.51 -0.08
CA ARG A 242 -4.30 12.12 0.51
C ARG A 242 -3.29 13.25 0.54
N LEU A 243 -3.30 14.15 -0.43
CA LEU A 243 -2.43 15.33 -0.43
C LEU A 243 -2.76 16.23 0.77
N GLU A 244 -4.04 16.47 1.01
CA GLU A 244 -4.51 17.31 2.12
C GLU A 244 -4.14 16.70 3.49
N VAL A 245 -4.22 15.38 3.63
CA VAL A 245 -3.75 14.66 4.83
C VAL A 245 -2.25 14.90 5.04
N CYS A 246 -1.44 14.77 3.98
CA CYS A 246 0.00 14.96 4.07
C CYS A 246 0.39 16.41 4.41
N GLN A 247 -0.29 17.38 3.80
CA GLN A 247 -0.11 18.81 4.11
C GLN A 247 -0.43 19.10 5.58
N ALA A 248 -1.54 18.55 6.10
CA ALA A 248 -1.92 18.74 7.50
C ALA A 248 -0.94 18.06 8.48
N LEU A 249 -0.39 16.89 8.12
CA LEU A 249 0.66 16.22 8.90
C LEU A 249 1.94 17.05 8.95
N LEU A 250 2.38 17.61 7.81
CA LEU A 250 3.57 18.46 7.73
C LEU A 250 3.41 19.74 8.56
N ALA A 251 2.24 20.38 8.44
CA ALA A 251 1.92 21.62 9.17
C ALA A 251 1.59 21.40 10.65
N ARG A 252 1.39 20.13 11.07
CA ARG A 252 0.92 19.75 12.41
C ARG A 252 -0.40 20.44 12.80
N GLU A 253 -1.32 20.54 11.85
CA GLU A 253 -2.62 21.19 12.03
C GLU A 253 -3.70 20.16 12.32
N GLU A 254 -3.99 19.93 13.61
CA GLU A 254 -4.90 18.86 14.07
C GLU A 254 -6.28 18.91 13.40
N LYS A 255 -6.91 20.09 13.38
CA LYS A 255 -8.24 20.26 12.79
C LYS A 255 -8.25 19.93 11.29
N ARG A 256 -7.27 20.45 10.54
CA ARG A 256 -7.14 20.17 9.10
C ARG A 256 -6.87 18.70 8.84
N PHE A 257 -6.07 18.05 9.69
CA PHE A 257 -5.81 16.62 9.59
C PHE A 257 -7.08 15.79 9.79
N GLN A 258 -7.86 16.08 10.84
CA GLN A 258 -9.11 15.36 11.11
C GLN A 258 -10.12 15.52 9.96
N GLU A 259 -10.28 16.73 9.43
CA GLU A 259 -11.16 17.01 8.28
C GLU A 259 -10.69 16.31 7.00
N ALA A 260 -9.39 16.34 6.70
CA ALA A 260 -8.81 15.67 5.54
C ALA A 260 -8.92 14.14 5.65
N LEU A 261 -8.64 13.58 6.83
CA LEU A 261 -8.79 12.14 7.08
C LEU A 261 -10.25 11.70 6.92
N GLN A 262 -11.19 12.45 7.49
CA GLN A 262 -12.62 12.16 7.34
C GLN A 262 -13.04 12.18 5.86
N ARG A 263 -12.60 13.17 5.08
CA ARG A 263 -12.87 13.25 3.63
C ARG A 263 -12.27 12.06 2.89
N MET A 264 -11.02 11.69 3.18
CA MET A 264 -10.34 10.55 2.56
C MET A 264 -11.07 9.23 2.84
N VAL A 265 -11.38 8.92 4.10
CA VAL A 265 -12.08 7.67 4.46
C VAL A 265 -13.50 7.67 3.89
N SER A 266 -14.21 8.80 3.95
CA SER A 266 -15.55 8.92 3.36
C SER A 266 -15.53 8.72 1.85
N ALA A 267 -14.54 9.27 1.14
CA ALA A 267 -14.37 9.07 -0.30
C ALA A 267 -14.11 7.59 -0.64
N GLN A 268 -13.29 6.90 0.15
CA GLN A 268 -13.05 5.47 -0.01
C GLN A 268 -14.33 4.64 0.20
N LEU A 269 -15.10 4.90 1.26
CA LEU A 269 -16.36 4.20 1.53
C LEU A 269 -17.39 4.44 0.42
N LYS A 270 -17.54 5.69 -0.05
CA LYS A 270 -18.40 6.05 -1.20
C LYS A 270 -17.96 5.32 -2.47
N ARG A 271 -16.65 5.23 -2.72
CA ARG A 271 -16.11 4.49 -3.87
C ARG A 271 -16.45 3.00 -3.79
N TYR A 272 -16.36 2.36 -2.63
CA TYR A 272 -16.77 0.97 -2.48
C TYR A 272 -18.26 0.77 -2.69
N ALA A 273 -19.11 1.65 -2.12
CA ALA A 273 -20.55 1.60 -2.37
C ALA A 273 -20.88 1.71 -3.86
N HIS A 274 -20.27 2.68 -4.55
CA HIS A 274 -20.44 2.87 -6.00
C HIS A 274 -19.96 1.66 -6.83
N LEU A 275 -18.81 1.09 -6.51
CA LEU A 275 -18.32 -0.13 -7.16
C LEU A 275 -19.25 -1.32 -6.90
N ARG A 276 -19.83 -1.42 -5.69
CA ARG A 276 -20.79 -2.46 -5.33
C ARG A 276 -22.09 -2.32 -6.12
N GLU A 277 -22.64 -1.11 -6.21
CA GLU A 277 -23.84 -0.80 -7.00
C GLU A 277 -23.66 -1.16 -8.48
N ARG A 278 -22.46 -0.96 -9.01
CA ARG A 278 -22.10 -1.33 -10.39
C ARG A 278 -21.73 -2.80 -10.57
N GLY A 279 -21.79 -3.64 -9.53
CA GLY A 279 -21.39 -5.05 -9.59
C GLY A 279 -19.90 -5.27 -9.84
N ARG A 280 -19.06 -4.24 -9.61
CA ARG A 280 -17.60 -4.26 -9.86
C ARG A 280 -16.77 -4.47 -8.60
N LEU A 281 -17.41 -4.65 -7.45
CA LEU A 281 -16.74 -4.94 -6.18
C LEU A 281 -16.96 -6.41 -5.81
N PRO A 282 -15.88 -7.21 -5.63
CA PRO A 282 -15.99 -8.57 -5.10
C PRO A 282 -16.72 -8.57 -3.77
N GLN A 283 -17.53 -9.59 -3.55
CA GLN A 283 -18.32 -9.71 -2.32
C GLN A 283 -17.42 -9.83 -1.08
N GLU A 284 -16.27 -10.49 -1.22
CA GLU A 284 -15.25 -10.60 -0.19
C GLU A 284 -14.76 -9.21 0.26
N THR A 285 -14.36 -8.35 -0.68
CA THR A 285 -13.92 -6.98 -0.37
C THR A 285 -15.03 -6.14 0.23
N TRP A 286 -16.27 -6.31 -0.25
CA TRP A 286 -17.42 -5.66 0.35
C TRP A 286 -17.68 -6.11 1.80
N ALA A 287 -17.35 -7.36 2.13
CA ALA A 287 -17.51 -7.94 3.46
C ALA A 287 -16.41 -7.53 4.44
N THR A 288 -15.25 -7.09 3.94
CA THR A 288 -14.03 -6.88 4.74
C THR A 288 -13.49 -5.46 4.57
N GLU A 289 -12.60 -5.16 3.61
CA GLU A 289 -11.90 -3.87 3.54
C GLU A 289 -12.82 -2.68 3.26
N ALA A 290 -14.03 -2.93 2.76
CA ALA A 290 -15.06 -1.89 2.65
C ALA A 290 -15.70 -1.50 3.99
N LYS A 291 -15.34 -2.17 5.09
CA LYS A 291 -15.85 -1.90 6.45
C LYS A 291 -14.81 -1.24 7.36
N VAL A 292 -13.53 -1.48 7.12
CA VAL A 292 -12.43 -0.99 7.96
C VAL A 292 -11.35 -0.40 7.07
N CYS A 293 -11.07 0.90 7.23
CA CYS A 293 -10.02 1.60 6.52
C CYS A 293 -8.69 1.47 7.27
N VAL A 294 -7.94 0.40 6.99
CA VAL A 294 -6.61 0.18 7.59
C VAL A 294 -5.63 1.30 7.27
N GLU A 295 -5.71 1.88 6.07
CA GLU A 295 -4.91 3.05 5.67
C GLU A 295 -5.16 4.25 6.61
N GLY A 296 -6.43 4.53 6.96
CA GLY A 296 -6.76 5.61 7.89
C GLY A 296 -6.37 5.30 9.34
N LEU A 297 -6.40 4.03 9.77
CA LEU A 297 -5.87 3.63 11.08
C LEU A 297 -4.35 3.87 11.16
N ALA A 298 -3.62 3.50 10.11
CA ALA A 298 -2.19 3.75 9.99
C ALA A 298 -1.84 5.25 10.00
N LEU A 299 -2.61 6.06 9.29
CA LEU A 299 -2.44 7.52 9.31
C LEU A 299 -2.68 8.11 10.70
N GLY A 300 -3.59 7.51 11.48
CA GLY A 300 -3.79 7.90 12.88
C GLY A 300 -2.57 7.66 13.75
N VAL A 301 -1.91 6.52 13.58
CA VAL A 301 -0.65 6.23 14.27
C VAL A 301 0.43 7.25 13.92
N LEU A 302 0.54 7.63 12.64
CA LEU A 302 1.48 8.68 12.22
C LEU A 302 1.13 10.06 12.80
N ALA A 303 -0.15 10.41 12.85
CA ALA A 303 -0.64 11.68 13.38
C ALA A 303 -0.35 11.81 14.88
N GLU A 304 -0.64 10.79 15.67
CA GLU A 304 -0.33 10.74 17.10
C GLU A 304 1.18 10.88 17.35
N ARG A 305 2.01 10.29 16.48
CA ARG A 305 3.48 10.40 16.55
C ARG A 305 4.01 11.82 16.34
N VAL A 306 3.27 12.66 15.61
CA VAL A 306 3.60 14.08 15.42
C VAL A 306 2.80 15.01 16.33
N GLY A 307 2.07 14.45 17.31
CA GLY A 307 1.36 15.18 18.36
C GLY A 307 -0.06 15.60 18.03
N LEU A 308 -0.69 15.00 17.01
CA LEU A 308 -2.07 15.29 16.61
C LEU A 308 -3.03 14.22 17.13
N ARG A 309 -4.26 14.62 17.45
CA ARG A 309 -5.30 13.69 17.86
C ARG A 309 -6.09 13.15 16.68
N MET A 310 -6.40 11.86 16.76
CA MET A 310 -7.40 11.22 15.92
C MET A 310 -8.82 11.66 16.29
N PRO A 311 -9.75 11.74 15.32
CA PRO A 311 -11.16 11.98 15.63
C PRO A 311 -11.72 10.83 16.47
N ASP A 312 -12.66 11.08 17.39
CA ASP A 312 -13.15 10.05 18.33
C ASP A 312 -13.83 8.88 17.61
N GLU A 313 -14.73 9.16 16.66
CA GLU A 313 -15.47 8.14 15.92
C GLU A 313 -15.58 8.46 14.43
N HIS A 314 -15.42 7.44 13.58
CA HIS A 314 -15.72 7.51 12.16
C HIS A 314 -16.16 6.12 11.66
N PRO A 315 -17.18 5.98 10.80
CA PRO A 315 -17.70 4.67 10.37
C PRO A 315 -16.66 3.72 9.75
N GLY A 316 -15.62 4.27 9.12
CA GLY A 316 -14.51 3.49 8.57
C GLY A 316 -13.28 3.33 9.49
N LEU A 317 -13.29 3.95 10.68
CA LEU A 317 -12.19 3.95 11.66
C LEU A 317 -12.74 3.62 13.06
N PRO A 318 -13.28 2.41 13.26
CA PRO A 318 -13.84 2.02 14.55
C PRO A 318 -12.77 2.16 15.64
N SER A 319 -13.13 2.81 16.76
CA SER A 319 -12.21 3.08 17.87
C SER A 319 -11.60 1.79 18.45
N VAL A 320 -12.37 0.70 18.47
CA VAL A 320 -11.92 -0.64 18.89
C VAL A 320 -10.81 -1.22 18.02
N ALA A 321 -10.68 -0.77 16.76
CA ALA A 321 -9.60 -1.22 15.86
C ALA A 321 -8.29 -0.44 16.04
N ARG A 322 -8.27 0.59 16.90
CA ARG A 322 -7.06 1.39 17.14
C ARG A 322 -6.13 0.63 18.05
N CYS A 323 -4.88 0.52 17.62
CA CYS A 323 -3.81 -0.08 18.39
C CYS A 323 -3.00 1.02 19.10
N ARG A 324 -2.52 0.74 20.32
CA ARG A 324 -1.61 1.65 21.05
C ARG A 324 -0.25 1.02 21.36
N GLN A 325 -0.10 -0.28 21.10
CA GLN A 325 1.08 -1.07 21.43
C GLN A 325 1.21 -2.20 20.42
N PRO A 326 2.41 -2.54 19.96
CA PRO A 326 2.56 -3.64 19.02
C PRO A 326 2.15 -4.97 19.68
N PRO A 327 1.66 -5.97 18.92
CA PRO A 327 1.46 -7.32 19.45
C PRO A 327 2.74 -7.89 20.06
N ALA A 328 2.62 -8.60 21.19
CA ALA A 328 3.72 -9.30 21.83
C ALA A 328 4.05 -10.62 21.11
N ALA A 329 4.43 -10.52 19.84
CA ALA A 329 4.72 -11.67 18.98
C ALA A 329 6.15 -11.58 18.39
N PRO A 330 6.80 -12.72 18.12
CA PRO A 330 8.11 -12.71 17.49
C PRO A 330 8.02 -12.24 16.02
N PRO A 331 9.09 -11.65 15.45
CA PRO A 331 9.06 -11.14 14.07
C PRO A 331 8.75 -12.17 12.98
N ASP A 332 8.92 -13.47 13.25
CA ASP A 332 8.65 -14.56 12.31
C ASP A 332 7.32 -15.27 12.53
N ILE A 333 6.45 -14.75 13.40
CA ILE A 333 5.08 -15.23 13.66
C ILE A 333 4.21 -15.35 12.38
N TRP A 334 4.58 -14.64 11.31
CA TRP A 334 3.91 -14.74 10.00
C TRP A 334 4.08 -16.11 9.32
N LYS A 335 5.02 -16.94 9.79
CA LYS A 335 5.22 -18.32 9.31
C LYS A 335 4.29 -19.32 9.99
N GLU A 336 3.68 -18.96 11.11
CA GLU A 336 2.83 -19.87 11.86
C GLU A 336 1.46 -19.99 11.20
N GLU A 337 1.02 -21.23 11.05
CA GLU A 337 -0.36 -21.55 10.74
C GLU A 337 -1.22 -21.31 11.99
N ASP A 338 -2.42 -20.79 11.79
CA ASP A 338 -3.41 -20.59 12.86
C ASP A 338 -4.32 -21.81 13.04
#